data_AF-A0A661ZNS5-F1
#
_entry.id   AF-A0A661ZNS5-F1
#
_cell.length_a   1.000
_cell.length_b   1.000
_cell.length_c   1.000
_cell.angle_alpha   90.00
_cell.angle_beta   90.00
_cell.angle_gamma   90.00
#
_symmetry.space_group_name_H-M   'P 1'
#
loop_
_entity.id
_entity.type
_entity.pdbx_description
1 polymer ?
#
loop_
_entity_poly.entity_id
_entity_poly.type
_entity_poly.pdbx_seq_one_letter_code
_entity_poly.pdbx_strand_id
1 'polypeptide(L)' 'NFIESKDVNFQHYIYYTFVTISTLGYGDITPQGDIGKSLAILISVSGQLYIAIIIAMLVGKFSGNMAAKKEKNV' A
#
# COMPACT_ATOMS: atom_id res chain seq x y z
N ASN A 1 -16.59 -23.06 29.71
CA ASN A 1 -16.35 -22.99 28.24
C ASN A 1 -16.73 -21.61 27.74
N PHE A 2 -15.80 -20.65 27.75
CA PHE A 2 -16.11 -19.26 27.33
C PHE A 2 -14.87 -18.48 26.85
N ILE A 3 -14.03 -19.09 26.01
CA ILE A 3 -12.94 -18.38 25.30
C ILE A 3 -12.74 -19.03 23.92
N GLU A 4 -13.77 -19.07 23.07
CA GLU A 4 -13.58 -19.50 21.67
C GLU A 4 -14.71 -18.97 20.78
N SER A 5 -14.72 -17.66 20.56
CA SER A 5 -15.55 -17.05 19.52
C SER A 5 -15.02 -15.68 19.08
N LYS A 6 -13.69 -15.55 18.98
CA LYS A 6 -13.06 -14.34 18.42
C LYS A 6 -12.21 -14.64 17.19
N ASP A 7 -12.56 -15.69 16.47
CA ASP A 7 -12.01 -16.05 15.16
C ASP A 7 -12.65 -15.18 14.07
N VAL A 8 -12.61 -13.86 14.25
CA VAL A 8 -12.45 -12.99 13.09
C VAL A 8 -11.10 -13.37 12.50
N ASN A 9 -11.12 -14.31 11.56
CA ASN A 9 -9.93 -14.97 11.04
C ASN A 9 -8.93 -13.89 10.62
N PHE A 10 -7.78 -13.82 11.28
CA PHE A 10 -6.72 -12.87 10.97
C PHE A 10 -6.36 -12.86 9.47
N GLN A 11 -6.51 -14.03 8.83
CA GLN A 11 -6.37 -14.23 7.39
C GLN A 11 -7.32 -13.34 6.56
N HIS A 12 -8.57 -13.15 6.98
CA HIS A 12 -9.53 -12.28 6.29
C HIS A 12 -9.11 -10.80 6.37
N TYR A 13 -8.55 -10.36 7.50
CA TYR A 13 -8.03 -8.99 7.63
C TYR A 13 -6.79 -8.76 6.78
N ILE A 14 -5.87 -9.74 6.72
CA ILE A 14 -4.71 -9.67 5.82
C ILE A 14 -5.17 -9.61 4.38
N TYR A 15 -6.07 -10.51 3.97
CA TYR A 15 -6.62 -10.55 2.63
C TYR A 15 -7.28 -9.21 2.25
N TYR A 16 -8.16 -8.68 3.11
CA TYR A 16 -8.79 -7.38 2.91
C TYR A 16 -7.77 -6.24 2.75
N THR A 17 -6.76 -6.20 3.63
CA THR A 17 -5.69 -5.19 3.59
C THR A 17 -4.88 -5.30 2.29
N PHE A 18 -4.54 -6.52 1.88
CA PHE A 18 -3.81 -6.80 0.66
C PHE A 18 -4.61 -6.39 -0.59
N VAL A 19 -5.89 -6.78 -0.68
CA VAL A 19 -6.79 -6.41 -1.79
C VAL A 19 -7.00 -4.90 -1.87
N THR A 20 -7.06 -4.22 -0.71
CA THR A 20 -7.24 -2.76 -0.64
C THR A 20 -5.97 -2.01 -1.04
N ILE A 21 -4.80 -2.40 -0.53
CA ILE A 21 -3.52 -1.74 -0.83
C ILE A 21 -3.05 -1.99 -2.26
N SER A 22 -3.41 -3.14 -2.83
CA SER A 22 -3.15 -3.48 -4.24
C SER A 22 -4.17 -2.89 -5.21
N THR A 23 -5.16 -2.13 -4.72
CA THR A 23 -6.24 -1.51 -5.51
C THR A 23 -7.16 -2.50 -6.23
N LEU A 24 -7.13 -3.79 -5.86
CA LEU A 24 -7.98 -4.82 -6.47
C LEU A 24 -9.46 -4.61 -6.11
N GLY A 25 -9.74 -4.37 -4.83
CA GLY A 25 -11.08 -3.99 -4.36
C GLY A 25 -12.21 -4.95 -4.74
N TYR A 26 -12.03 -6.28 -4.59
CA TYR A 26 -13.04 -7.28 -4.95
C TYR A 26 -14.42 -7.06 -4.31
N GLY A 27 -14.48 -6.38 -3.16
CA GLY A 27 -15.73 -6.01 -2.49
C GLY A 27 -16.40 -7.16 -1.73
N ASP A 28 -15.75 -8.32 -1.64
CA ASP A 28 -16.15 -9.49 -0.87
C ASP A 28 -16.05 -9.26 0.65
N ILE A 29 -15.04 -8.49 1.07
CA ILE A 29 -14.89 -8.01 2.45
C ILE A 29 -14.89 -6.49 2.44
N THR A 30 -15.79 -5.88 3.22
CA THR A 30 -15.91 -4.42 3.32
C THR A 30 -15.84 -3.95 4.77
N PRO A 31 -15.16 -2.82 5.03
CA PRO A 31 -15.04 -2.28 6.37
C PRO A 31 -16.39 -1.73 6.82
N GLN A 32 -16.90 -2.25 7.93
CA GLN A 32 -18.13 -1.75 8.55
C GLN A 32 -17.79 -0.78 9.69
N GLY A 33 -18.61 0.26 9.85
CA GLY A 33 -18.40 1.32 10.83
C GLY A 33 -17.45 2.44 10.36
N ASP A 34 -17.58 3.62 10.96
CA ASP A 34 -16.90 4.84 10.53
C ASP A 34 -15.38 4.77 10.72
N ILE A 35 -14.93 4.09 11.77
CA ILE A 35 -13.50 3.88 12.05
C ILE A 35 -12.89 2.92 11.02
N GLY A 36 -13.58 1.84 10.69
CA GLY A 36 -13.11 0.87 9.69
C GLY A 36 -12.96 1.52 8.30
N LYS A 37 -13.94 2.35 7.91
CA LYS A 37 -13.88 3.11 6.65
C LYS A 37 -12.72 4.10 6.63
N SER A 38 -12.48 4.80 7.74
CA SER A 38 -11.37 5.76 7.85
C SER A 38 -10.01 5.06 7.72
N LEU A 39 -9.84 3.91 8.37
CA LEU A 39 -8.63 3.10 8.25
C LEU A 39 -8.43 2.57 6.82
N ALA A 40 -9.49 2.13 6.16
CA ALA A 40 -9.44 1.66 4.77
C ALA A 40 -8.92 2.76 3.82
N ILE A 41 -9.42 3.99 3.99
CA ILE A 41 -8.96 5.15 3.21
C ILE A 41 -7.47 5.40 3.47
N LEU A 42 -7.05 5.41 4.75
CA LEU A 42 -5.65 5.65 5.13
C LEU A 42 -4.70 4.60 4.54
N ILE A 43 -5.08 3.32 4.60
CA ILE A 43 -4.30 2.20 4.06
C ILE A 43 -4.19 2.31 2.53
N SER A 44 -5.30 2.62 1.85
CA SER A 44 -5.34 2.76 0.40
C SER A 44 -4.43 3.90 -0.09
N VAL A 45 -4.47 5.07 0.57
CA VAL A 45 -3.59 6.20 0.23
C VAL A 45 -2.12 5.88 0.51
N SER A 46 -1.83 5.20 1.62
CA SER A 46 -0.45 4.85 1.99
C SER A 46 0.22 3.93 0.96
N GLY A 47 -0.53 2.95 0.42
CA GLY A 47 -0.03 2.07 -0.65
C GLY A 47 0.38 2.83 -1.91
N GLN A 48 -0.44 3.79 -2.32
CA GLN A 48 -0.16 4.59 -3.52
C GLN A 48 1.04 5.52 -3.33
N LEU A 49 1.14 6.17 -2.16
CA LEU A 49 2.28 7.03 -1.82
C LEU A 49 3.59 6.24 -1.78
N TYR A 50 3.56 4.99 -1.27
CA TYR A 50 4.74 4.13 -1.24
C TYR A 50 5.30 3.88 -2.65
N ILE A 51 4.45 3.44 -3.59
CA ILE A 51 4.88 3.19 -4.98
C ILE A 51 5.38 4.48 -5.64
N ALA A 52 4.69 5.61 -5.44
CA ALA A 52 5.09 6.90 -6.01
C ALA A 52 6.46 7.36 -5.51
N ILE A 53 6.73 7.25 -4.20
CA ILE A 53 8.02 7.62 -3.60
C ILE A 53 9.13 6.72 -4.15
N ILE A 54 8.90 5.41 -4.24
CA ILE A 54 9.88 4.46 -4.78
C ILE A 54 10.24 4.81 -6.23
N ILE A 55 9.25 5.11 -7.06
CA ILE A 55 9.48 5.52 -8.46
C ILE A 55 10.24 6.86 -8.50
N ALA A 56 9.87 7.86 -7.70
CA ALA A 56 10.54 9.14 -7.66
C ALA A 56 12.02 9.01 -7.24
N MET A 57 12.31 8.19 -6.22
CA MET A 57 13.67 7.87 -5.79
C MET A 57 14.47 7.17 -6.90
N LEU A 58 13.84 6.22 -7.59
CA LEU A 58 14.45 5.52 -8.72
C LEU A 58 14.80 6.51 -9.84
N VAL A 59 13.83 7.28 -10.31
CA VAL A 59 14.03 8.28 -11.36
C VAL A 59 15.08 9.31 -10.96
N GLY A 60 15.06 9.79 -9.72
CA GLY A 60 16.08 10.71 -9.20
C GLY A 60 17.49 10.14 -9.29
N LYS A 61 17.68 8.87 -8.91
CA LYS A 61 18.99 8.18 -9.03
C LYS A 61 19.40 7.95 -10.48
N PHE A 62 18.49 7.54 -11.35
CA PHE A 62 18.80 7.28 -12.76
C PHE A 62 19.06 8.59 -13.53
N SER A 63 18.26 9.63 -13.29
CA SER A 63 18.44 10.96 -13.89
C SER A 63 19.71 11.64 -13.40
N GLY A 64 20.03 11.53 -12.11
CA GLY A 64 21.29 12.05 -11.54
C GLY A 64 22.52 11.38 -12.16
N ASN A 65 22.48 10.07 -12.37
CA ASN A 65 23.58 9.33 -13.01
C ASN A 65 23.76 9.70 -14.49
N MET A 66 22.69 10.08 -15.20
CA MET A 66 22.79 10.54 -16.59
C MET A 66 23.39 11.96 -16.70
N ALA A 67 23.03 12.86 -15.78
CA ALA A 67 23.62 14.20 -15.73
C ALA A 67 25.13 14.16 -15.45
N ALA A 68 25.55 13.37 -14.45
CA ALA A 68 26.97 13.21 -14.11
C ALA A 68 27.79 12.48 -15.21
N LYS A 69 27.16 11.61 -16.00
CA LYS A 69 27.84 10.95 -17.14
C LYS A 69 28.04 11.88 -18.34
N LYS A 70 27.24 12.94 -18.46
CA LYS A 70 27.35 13.92 -19.56
C LYS A 70 28.55 14.86 -19.38
N GLU A 71 28.91 15.23 -18.16
CA GLU A 71 30.10 16.07 -17.88
C GLU A 71 31.44 15.32 -18.03
N LYS A 72 31.46 13.99 -17.89
CA LYS A 72 32.71 13.20 -18.05
C LYS A 72 33.05 12.81 -19.50
N ASN A 73 32.16 13.08 -20.46
CA ASN A 73 32.36 12.73 -21.88
C ASN A 73 32.41 13.96 -22.80
N VAL A 74 32.58 15.16 -22.23
CA VAL A 74 32.90 16.41 -22.92
C VAL A 74 34.23 16.89 -22.39
#